data_AF-A0A641CCI8-F1
#
_entry.id   AF-A0A641CCI8-F1
#
_cell.length_a   1.000
_cell.length_b   1.000
_cell.length_c   1.000
_cell.angle_alpha   90.00
_cell.angle_beta   90.00
_cell.angle_gamma   90.00
#
_symmetry.space_group_name_H-M   'P 1'
#
loop_
_entity.id
_entity.type
_entity.pdbx_description
1 polymer ?
#
loop_
_entity_poly.entity_id
_entity_poly.type
_entity_poly.pdbx_seq_one_letter_code
_entity_poly.pdbx_strand_id
1 'polypeptide(L)'
;LKVKNLNGQNGTISLRVRPDMAQNNADRLVIDGGRATGKTILNLVNAGNSASGLATSGKGIQVVEAINGATTEEGAFIQGNKLQAGAFNYSLNRDSDESWYLRSENAYRAEVPLYASMLTQA
;
A
#
# COMPACT_ATOMS: atom_id res chain seq x y z
N LEU A 1 12.70 -0.85 -7.91
CA LEU A 1 14.04 -0.89 -7.27
C LEU A 1 14.26 -2.29 -6.70
N LYS A 2 15.42 -2.92 -6.90
CA LYS A 2 15.73 -4.24 -6.32
C LYS A 2 17.00 -4.13 -5.47
N VAL A 3 16.97 -4.68 -4.26
CA VAL A 3 18.09 -4.70 -3.33
C VAL A 3 18.17 -6.04 -2.63
N LYS A 4 19.36 -6.42 -2.16
CA LYS A 4 19.53 -7.61 -1.31
C LYS A 4 19.15 -7.31 0.14
N ASN A 5 19.74 -6.27 0.71
CA ASN A 5 19.48 -5.82 2.06
C ASN A 5 19.05 -4.35 2.07
N LEU A 6 18.17 -3.99 3.00
CA LEU A 6 17.79 -2.61 3.28
C LEU A 6 17.86 -2.38 4.79
N ASN A 7 18.73 -1.47 5.21
CA ASN A 7 18.78 -0.99 6.60
C ASN A 7 18.15 0.41 6.64
N GLY A 8 16.89 0.47 7.09
CA GLY A 8 16.14 1.69 7.16
C GLY A 8 16.54 2.55 8.36
N GLN A 9 16.88 3.82 8.11
CA GLN A 9 17.24 4.81 9.14
C GLN A 9 16.34 6.05 9.07
N ASN A 10 15.02 5.84 8.98
CA ASN A 10 14.00 6.86 8.75
C ASN A 10 14.11 7.57 7.37
N GLY A 11 14.85 6.98 6.43
CA GLY A 11 14.88 7.45 5.05
C GLY A 11 13.55 7.23 4.34
N THR A 12 13.28 8.04 3.30
CA THR A 12 12.04 7.96 2.52
C THR A 12 12.29 7.39 1.12
N ILE A 13 11.44 6.46 0.70
CA ILE A 13 11.34 5.98 -0.68
C ILE A 13 9.96 6.38 -1.21
N SER A 14 9.93 7.07 -2.36
CA SER A 14 8.66 7.38 -3.04
C SER A 14 8.33 6.31 -4.08
N LEU A 15 7.09 5.81 -4.06
CA LEU A 15 6.56 4.81 -4.98
C LEU A 15 5.28 5.33 -5.64
N ARG A 16 5.16 5.20 -6.96
CA ARG A 16 3.91 5.48 -7.66
C ARG A 16 2.96 4.30 -7.57
N VAL A 17 1.70 4.59 -7.33
CA VAL A 17 0.62 3.59 -7.20
C VAL A 17 -0.54 4.04 -8.07
N ARG A 18 -1.21 3.09 -8.75
CA ARG A 18 -2.43 3.33 -9.51
C ARG A 18 -3.61 2.60 -8.87
N PRO A 19 -4.32 3.23 -7.92
CA PRO A 19 -5.43 2.61 -7.20
C PRO A 19 -6.71 2.46 -8.05
N ASP A 20 -6.70 3.04 -9.25
CA ASP A 20 -7.78 3.00 -10.23
C ASP A 20 -7.72 1.78 -11.17
N MET A 21 -6.71 0.93 -11.04
CA MET A 21 -6.52 -0.26 -11.88
C MET A 21 -6.45 -1.55 -11.06
N ALA A 22 -6.45 -2.69 -11.74
CA ALA A 22 -6.31 -4.01 -11.12
C ALA A 22 -5.02 -4.13 -10.29
N GLN A 23 -4.97 -5.15 -9.42
CA GLN A 23 -3.82 -5.43 -8.55
C GLN A 23 -2.50 -5.50 -9.35
N ASN A 24 -1.38 -5.10 -8.73
CA ASN A 24 -0.01 -5.03 -9.30
C ASN A 24 0.35 -3.80 -10.15
N ASN A 25 -0.47 -2.74 -10.15
CA ASN A 25 -0.16 -1.49 -10.83
C ASN A 25 0.52 -0.46 -9.91
N ALA A 26 1.71 -0.79 -9.44
CA ALA A 26 2.54 0.08 -8.61
C ALA A 26 4.03 -0.13 -8.87
N ASP A 27 4.83 0.89 -8.58
CA ASP A 27 6.26 0.74 -8.37
C ASP A 27 6.51 -0.23 -7.21
N ARG A 28 7.52 -1.11 -7.37
CA ARG A 28 7.90 -2.06 -6.32
C ARG A 28 9.34 -1.87 -5.85
N LEU A 29 9.51 -1.96 -4.54
CA LEU A 29 10.78 -2.27 -3.89
C LEU A 29 10.88 -3.78 -3.71
N VAL A 30 11.86 -4.40 -4.34
CA VAL A 30 12.09 -5.85 -4.26
C VAL A 30 13.25 -6.13 -3.32
N ILE A 31 13.03 -6.96 -2.30
CA ILE A 31 14.06 -7.52 -1.42
C ILE A 31 14.37 -8.93 -1.91
N ASP A 32 15.60 -9.18 -2.36
CA ASP A 32 15.99 -10.40 -3.07
C ASP A 32 16.99 -11.22 -2.23
N GLY A 33 16.49 -12.24 -1.54
CA GLY A 33 17.27 -13.20 -0.74
C GLY A 33 18.01 -12.62 0.48
N GLY A 34 17.67 -11.40 0.90
CA GLY A 34 18.24 -10.77 2.08
C GLY A 34 17.19 -10.18 3.01
N ARG A 35 17.53 -9.13 3.76
CA ARG A 35 16.70 -8.63 4.86
C ARG A 35 16.37 -7.15 4.72
N ALA A 36 15.13 -6.79 5.00
CA ALA A 36 14.76 -5.41 5.31
C ALA A 36 14.58 -5.24 6.82
N THR A 37 15.35 -4.33 7.42
CA THR A 37 15.37 -4.06 8.86
C THR A 37 15.32 -2.57 9.15
N GLY A 38 15.11 -2.21 10.41
CA GLY A 38 15.06 -0.81 10.83
C GLY A 38 13.74 -0.14 10.42
N LYS A 39 13.79 1.10 9.91
CA LYS A 39 12.59 1.84 9.48
C LYS A 39 12.82 2.63 8.19
N THR A 40 12.02 2.33 7.18
CA THR A 40 11.95 3.08 5.92
C THR A 40 10.55 3.66 5.74
N ILE A 41 10.47 4.93 5.40
CA ILE A 41 9.20 5.61 5.12
C ILE A 41 8.85 5.38 3.65
N LEU A 42 7.68 4.82 3.38
CA LEU A 42 7.14 4.70 2.03
C LEU A 42 6.19 5.86 1.76
N ASN A 43 6.60 6.76 0.88
CA ASN A 43 5.76 7.84 0.37
C ASN A 43 5.04 7.36 -0.90
N LEU A 44 3.72 7.34 -0.87
CA LEU A 44 2.89 6.73 -1.89
C LEU A 44 2.23 7.81 -2.72
N VAL A 45 2.59 7.86 -4.00
CA VAL A 45 2.12 8.87 -4.95
C VAL A 45 1.03 8.25 -5.81
N ASN A 46 -0.19 8.79 -5.75
CA ASN A 46 -1.24 8.40 -6.68
C ASN A 46 -0.85 8.87 -8.09
N ALA A 47 -0.60 7.90 -8.98
CA ALA A 47 -0.29 8.11 -10.39
C ALA A 47 -1.46 7.72 -11.31
N GLY A 48 -2.64 7.49 -10.74
CA GLY A 48 -3.89 7.34 -11.48
C GLY A 48 -4.25 8.65 -12.19
N ASN A 49 -4.83 8.52 -13.38
CA ASN A 49 -5.32 9.62 -14.19
C ASN A 49 -6.84 9.83 -14.02
N SER A 50 -7.50 8.96 -13.27
CA SER A 50 -8.88 9.09 -12.84
C SER A 50 -8.95 9.50 -11.37
N ALA A 51 -10.00 10.22 -10.98
CA ALA A 51 -10.30 10.51 -9.57
C ALA A 51 -10.82 9.27 -8.82
N SER A 52 -10.93 8.12 -9.49
CA SER A 52 -11.48 6.87 -8.96
C SER A 52 -10.46 6.11 -8.13
N GLY A 53 -10.95 5.33 -7.18
CA GLY A 53 -10.19 4.30 -6.48
C GLY A 53 -11.04 3.04 -6.41
N LEU A 54 -10.39 1.88 -6.39
CA LEU A 54 -11.04 0.59 -6.29
C LEU A 54 -10.83 -0.04 -4.92
N ALA A 55 -11.86 -0.72 -4.42
CA ALA A 55 -11.70 -1.64 -3.30
C ALA A 55 -10.67 -2.71 -3.65
N THR A 56 -9.72 -2.98 -2.76
CA THR A 56 -8.76 -4.05 -2.93
C THR A 56 -9.37 -5.38 -2.55
N SER A 57 -9.00 -6.44 -3.27
CA SER A 57 -9.33 -7.82 -2.95
C SER A 57 -8.05 -8.63 -2.72
N GLY A 58 -8.18 -9.78 -2.04
CA GLY A 58 -7.04 -10.62 -1.70
C GLY A 58 -6.00 -9.86 -0.87
N LYS A 59 -4.73 -9.91 -1.29
CA LYS A 59 -3.63 -9.25 -0.58
C LYS A 59 -3.58 -7.73 -0.80
N GLY A 60 -4.20 -7.20 -1.85
CA GLY A 60 -4.09 -5.79 -2.22
C GLY A 60 -2.88 -5.48 -3.11
N ILE A 61 -2.53 -4.19 -3.22
CA ILE A 61 -1.57 -3.69 -4.21
C ILE A 61 -0.15 -3.85 -3.65
N GLN A 62 0.64 -4.76 -4.21
CA GLN A 62 2.00 -5.00 -3.73
C GLN A 62 2.93 -3.82 -4.02
N VAL A 63 3.61 -3.31 -2.98
CA VAL A 63 4.58 -2.20 -3.07
C VAL A 63 5.96 -2.59 -2.55
N VAL A 64 6.05 -3.59 -1.68
CA VAL A 64 7.29 -4.28 -1.34
C VAL A 64 7.12 -5.76 -1.64
N GLU A 65 8.08 -6.32 -2.35
CA GLU A 65 8.09 -7.72 -2.77
C GLU A 65 9.30 -8.42 -2.16
N ALA A 66 9.07 -9.41 -1.31
CA ALA A 66 10.12 -10.25 -0.75
C ALA A 66 10.22 -11.55 -1.57
N ILE A 67 11.39 -11.82 -2.15
CA ILE A 67 11.63 -13.00 -2.99
C ILE A 67 12.88 -13.76 -2.55
N ASN A 68 13.01 -14.99 -3.03
CA ASN A 68 14.20 -15.83 -2.84
C ASN A 68 14.60 -16.01 -1.36
N GLY A 69 13.61 -16.13 -0.47
CA GLY A 69 13.83 -16.29 0.97
C GLY A 69 14.13 -14.99 1.71
N ALA A 70 13.85 -13.83 1.10
CA ALA A 70 13.96 -12.56 1.78
C ALA A 70 13.00 -12.44 2.97
N THR A 71 13.41 -11.70 3.99
CA THR A 71 12.60 -11.40 5.18
C THR A 71 12.50 -9.90 5.43
N THR A 72 11.38 -9.43 5.96
CA THR A 72 11.17 -8.04 6.36
C THR A 72 10.74 -7.97 7.82
N GLU A 73 11.34 -7.11 8.63
CA GLU A 73 10.86 -6.88 10.00
C GLU A 73 9.50 -6.17 9.99
N GLU A 74 8.67 -6.41 11.01
CA GLU A 74 7.35 -5.76 11.14
C GLU A 74 7.43 -4.22 11.16
N GLY A 75 8.55 -3.66 11.60
CA GLY A 75 8.80 -2.21 11.59
C GLY A 75 9.58 -1.68 10.37
N ALA A 76 10.00 -2.56 9.44
CA ALA A 76 10.91 -2.22 8.34
C ALA A 76 10.36 -1.13 7.42
N PHE A 77 9.04 -1.06 7.28
CA PHE A 77 8.35 -0.10 6.44
C PHE A 77 7.19 0.54 7.19
N ILE A 78 7.03 1.86 7.01
CA ILE A 78 5.86 2.59 7.47
C ILE A 78 5.31 3.45 6.34
N GLN A 79 4.01 3.69 6.34
CA GLN A 79 3.39 4.60 5.39
C GLN A 79 3.64 6.05 5.80
N GLY A 80 4.26 6.83 4.92
CA GLY A 80 4.64 8.22 5.19
C GLY A 80 3.54 9.24 4.96
N ASN A 81 2.54 8.91 4.16
CA ASN A 81 1.44 9.80 3.79
C ASN A 81 0.14 9.03 3.60
N LYS A 82 -0.99 9.70 3.75
CA LYS A 82 -2.28 9.11 3.42
C LYS A 82 -2.41 8.95 1.90
N LEU A 83 -2.67 7.73 1.41
CA LEU A 83 -3.01 7.49 0.01
C LEU A 83 -4.53 7.41 -0.11
N GLN A 84 -5.11 8.28 -0.93
CA GLN A 84 -6.55 8.36 -1.15
C GLN A 84 -6.85 8.37 -2.64
N ALA A 85 -7.89 7.64 -3.03
CA ALA A 85 -8.41 7.64 -4.39
C ALA A 85 -9.92 7.34 -4.35
N GLY A 86 -10.71 8.17 -5.02
CA GLY A 86 -12.17 8.12 -4.94
C GLY A 86 -12.68 8.05 -3.50
N ALA A 87 -13.45 6.99 -3.22
CA ALA A 87 -14.07 6.77 -1.93
C ALA A 87 -13.20 5.96 -0.95
N PHE A 88 -11.96 5.63 -1.28
CA PHE A 88 -11.11 4.74 -0.47
C PHE A 88 -9.88 5.44 0.07
N ASN A 89 -9.53 5.11 1.31
CA ASN A 89 -8.18 5.28 1.84
C ASN A 89 -7.44 3.96 1.70
N TYR A 90 -6.13 4.03 1.48
CA TYR A 90 -5.28 2.85 1.41
C TYR A 90 -4.26 2.87 2.55
N SER A 91 -4.17 1.75 3.26
CA SER A 91 -3.22 1.53 4.35
C SER A 91 -2.19 0.45 3.97
N LEU A 92 -0.96 0.64 4.42
CA LEU A 92 0.15 -0.28 4.21
C LEU A 92 0.09 -1.42 5.23
N ASN A 93 0.11 -2.65 4.76
CA ASN A 93 0.04 -3.85 5.58
C ASN A 93 1.12 -4.86 5.17
N ARG A 94 1.74 -5.49 6.17
CA ARG A 94 2.65 -6.62 5.98
C ARG A 94 1.87 -7.92 6.04
N ASP A 95 2.23 -8.88 5.19
CA ASP A 95 1.69 -10.24 5.21
C ASP A 95 2.71 -11.29 5.68
N SER A 96 2.24 -12.53 5.83
CA SER A 96 3.06 -13.68 6.21
C SER A 96 4.07 -14.12 5.14
N ASP A 97 3.98 -13.58 3.92
CA ASP A 97 4.94 -13.81 2.83
C ASP A 97 6.09 -12.79 2.82
N GLU A 98 6.27 -12.05 3.92
CA GLU A 98 7.28 -11.00 4.10
C GLU A 98 7.11 -9.78 3.18
N SER A 99 6.09 -9.76 2.32
CA SER A 99 5.79 -8.67 1.40
C SER A 99 4.82 -7.66 2.02
N TRP A 100 4.77 -6.47 1.41
CA TRP A 100 3.92 -5.38 1.89
C TRP A 100 3.00 -4.87 0.80
N TYR A 101 1.75 -4.64 1.20
CA TYR A 101 0.64 -4.38 0.32
C TYR A 101 -0.15 -3.17 0.79
N LEU A 102 -0.74 -2.46 -0.15
CA LEU A 102 -1.75 -1.45 0.12
C LEU A 102 -3.14 -2.06 0.04
N ARG A 103 -3.94 -1.85 1.08
CA ARG A 103 -5.32 -2.31 1.18
C ARG A 103 -6.27 -1.15 1.35
N SER A 104 -7.38 -1.18 0.62
CA SER A 104 -8.46 -0.22 0.83
C SER A 104 -9.09 -0.46 2.20
N GLU A 105 -9.37 0.60 2.94
CA GLU A 105 -10.19 0.52 4.15
C GLU A 105 -11.60 -0.01 3.82
N ASN A 106 -12.18 -0.80 4.72
CA ASN A 106 -13.54 -1.35 4.56
C ASN A 106 -14.63 -0.27 4.61
N ALA A 107 -14.31 0.89 5.17
CA ALA A 107 -15.20 2.04 5.21
C ALA A 107 -14.83 3.01 4.08
N TYR A 108 -15.85 3.55 3.44
CA TYR A 108 -15.68 4.66 2.53
C TYR A 108 -15.19 5.91 3.28
N ARG A 109 -14.47 6.78 2.58
CA ARG A 109 -14.02 8.07 3.12
C ARG A 109 -15.22 8.86 3.64
N ALA A 110 -15.10 9.40 4.85
CA ALA A 110 -16.15 10.18 5.52
C ALA A 110 -16.65 11.41 4.72
N GLU A 111 -15.86 11.88 3.75
CA GLU A 111 -16.19 13.01 2.87
C GLU A 111 -17.05 12.62 1.66
N VAL A 112 -17.32 11.32 1.42
CA VAL A 112 -18.25 10.86 0.37
C VAL A 112 -19.67 10.82 0.97
N PRO A 113 -20.65 11.57 0.45
CA PRO A 113 -22.00 11.64 1.02
C PRO A 113 -22.65 10.27 1.15
N LEU A 114 -23.28 10.06 2.31
CA LEU A 114 -23.89 8.82 2.79
C LEU A 114 -24.86 8.17 1.79
N TYR A 115 -24.48 7.02 1.22
CA TYR A 115 -25.47 6.01 0.78
C TYR A 115 -26.14 5.30 1.97
N ALA A 116 -25.64 5.51 3.19
CA ALA A 116 -26.24 4.96 4.40
C ALA A 116 -27.55 5.66 4.83
N SER A 117 -27.90 6.82 4.26
CA SER A 117 -29.18 7.48 4.52
C SER A 117 -30.36 6.90 3.73
N MET A 118 -30.13 6.02 2.75
CA MET A 118 -31.20 5.43 1.91
C MET A 118 -31.74 4.08 2.44
N LEU A 119 -31.22 3.55 3.55
CA LEU A 119 -31.71 2.29 4.15
C LEU A 119 -32.48 2.48 5.46
N THR A 120 -32.68 3.72 5.92
CA THR A 120 -33.44 4.02 7.14
C THR A 120 -34.74 4.77 6.88
N GLN A 121 -35.23 4.76 5.64
CA GLN A 121 -36.56 5.27 5.29
C GLN A 121 -37.33 4.20 4.50
N ALA A 122 -37.80 3.19 5.22
CA ALA A 122 -38.85 2.26 4.80
C ALA A 122 -39.70 1.90 6.02
#